data_AF-A0A9W9Z906-F1
#
_entry.id   AF-A0A9W9Z906-F1
#
_cell.length_a   1.000
_cell.length_b   1.000
_cell.length_c   1.000
_cell.angle_alpha   90.00
_cell.angle_beta   90.00
_cell.angle_gamma   90.00
#
_symmetry.space_group_name_H-M   'P 1'
#
loop_
_entity.id
_entity.type
_entity.pdbx_description
1 polymer ?
#
loop_
_entity_poly.entity_id
_entity_poly.type
_entity_poly.pdbx_seq_one_letter_code
_entity_poly.pdbx_strand_id
1 'polypeptide(L)'
;MFLAILVLNCAVLLLSIDFTLAGKCRQINSTLLPDCANVGYKFTANFPDVGQRSYQDSVSSEVAIFAEGFKNCSAHSKMFVCSLYVPKCSEGVEGPVLPCREVCERFVDDCGKPLKDSGLYKRYVAYCGLLLSEEDSSTYCLKPEGFVSLPNRTKEARLPSCETVSKPACLNDNFSGLGNTTRTRLQSFLNSLVPVLNSNCSANLKKFACFIETSPCVTNDGSTLHVCQSACQEVRRNCDEEFQRHNIDFPPCTPTYPEINAGNCLCQLSQWPVPWPWMIQNPGTTPRIPAVKAISKANSDHGKGNTPDKSKPGGKTQPNKTALSSGVLAAAVVGFLIVLFVVILLLHLTIKKCKKNVEARKRGDPEYINDSNVSSNGKSVTIGAGNQGFDEEINQSESALY
;
A
#
# COMPACT_ATOMS: atom_id res chain seq x y z
N MET A 1 11.53 -45.48 18.55
CA MET A 1 10.61 -45.12 17.43
C MET A 1 9.54 -44.12 17.86
N PHE A 2 8.59 -44.46 18.75
CA PHE A 2 7.54 -43.52 19.19
C PHE A 2 8.05 -42.15 19.68
N LEU A 3 9.06 -42.09 20.55
CA LEU A 3 9.64 -40.80 20.99
C LEU A 3 10.17 -39.96 19.83
N ALA A 4 10.83 -40.57 18.85
CA ALA A 4 11.38 -39.85 17.69
C ALA A 4 10.27 -39.28 16.80
N ILE A 5 9.18 -40.02 16.61
CA ILE A 5 7.99 -39.54 15.89
C ILE A 5 7.34 -38.37 16.64
N LEU A 6 7.27 -38.44 17.97
CA LEU A 6 6.69 -37.38 18.82
C LEU A 6 7.55 -36.11 18.78
N VAL A 7 8.87 -36.24 18.83
CA VAL A 7 9.82 -35.12 18.67
C VAL A 7 9.75 -34.53 17.25
N LEU A 8 9.64 -35.34 16.21
CA LEU A 8 9.52 -34.85 14.83
C LEU A 8 8.21 -34.10 14.60
N ASN A 9 7.10 -34.59 15.15
CA ASN A 9 5.82 -33.88 15.09
C ASN A 9 5.83 -32.58 15.90
N CYS A 10 6.43 -32.56 17.10
CA CYS A 10 6.63 -31.32 17.85
C CYS A 10 7.53 -30.33 17.10
N ALA A 11 8.61 -30.78 16.45
CA ALA A 11 9.48 -29.91 15.67
C ALA A 11 8.75 -29.31 14.45
N VAL A 12 7.93 -30.10 13.74
CA VAL A 12 7.08 -29.60 12.65
C VAL A 12 6.01 -28.63 13.19
N LEU A 13 5.43 -28.88 14.36
CA LEU A 13 4.49 -27.97 15.00
C LEU A 13 5.17 -26.64 15.37
N LEU A 14 6.34 -26.67 16.00
CA LEU A 14 7.10 -25.47 16.37
C LEU A 14 7.53 -24.66 15.13
N LEU A 15 8.04 -25.32 14.09
CA LEU A 15 8.41 -24.67 12.82
C LEU A 15 7.21 -24.09 12.05
N SER A 16 5.99 -24.58 12.28
CA SER A 16 4.76 -24.01 11.71
C SER A 16 4.12 -22.92 12.58
N ILE A 17 4.45 -22.87 13.88
CA ILE A 17 4.09 -21.77 14.78
C ILE A 17 4.92 -20.52 14.45
N ASP A 18 6.22 -20.66 14.15
CA ASP A 18 7.08 -19.52 13.80
C ASP A 18 6.61 -18.77 12.54
N PHE A 19 6.05 -19.48 11.55
CA PHE A 19 5.56 -18.85 10.31
C PHE A 19 4.16 -18.22 10.43
N THR A 20 3.46 -18.42 11.56
CA THR A 20 2.08 -17.93 11.76
C THR A 20 1.97 -16.80 12.80
N LEU A 21 3.08 -16.40 13.44
CA LEU A 21 3.08 -15.40 14.53
C LEU A 21 3.93 -14.14 14.27
N ALA A 22 4.15 -13.77 13.00
CA ALA A 22 4.38 -12.36 12.68
C ALA A 22 3.05 -11.61 12.87
N GLY A 23 2.86 -10.97 14.03
CA GLY A 23 1.62 -10.29 14.39
C GLY A 23 1.16 -9.27 13.34
N LYS A 24 -0.16 -9.07 13.21
CA LYS A 24 -0.74 -8.14 12.23
C LYS A 24 -0.20 -6.73 12.45
N CYS A 25 -0.01 -6.36 13.70
CA CYS A 25 0.54 -5.08 14.13
C CYS A 25 2.02 -5.16 14.52
N ARG A 26 2.79 -4.14 14.14
CA ARG A 26 4.18 -3.89 14.57
C ARG A 26 4.25 -2.55 15.31
N GLN A 27 5.10 -2.45 16.32
CA GLN A 27 5.31 -1.18 17.03
C GLN A 27 5.96 -0.12 16.11
N ILE A 28 5.58 1.14 16.30
CA ILE A 28 6.25 2.30 15.67
C ILE A 28 7.63 2.48 16.33
N ASN A 29 8.68 2.51 15.51
CA ASN A 29 10.05 2.75 15.93
C ASN A 29 10.26 4.27 16.06
N SER A 30 10.23 4.78 17.29
CA SER A 30 10.41 6.20 17.61
C SER A 30 11.77 6.77 17.25
N THR A 31 12.78 5.93 16.97
CA THR A 31 14.10 6.39 16.48
C THR A 31 14.05 6.71 14.99
N LEU A 32 13.24 5.97 14.22
CA LEU A 32 13.03 6.23 12.78
C LEU A 32 11.91 7.25 12.54
N LEU A 33 10.89 7.26 13.39
CA LEU A 33 9.69 8.09 13.26
C LEU A 33 9.41 8.86 14.57
N PRO A 34 10.28 9.79 14.97
CA PRO A 34 10.14 10.53 16.23
C PRO A 34 8.83 11.35 16.29
N ASP A 35 8.41 11.93 15.17
CA ASP A 35 7.14 12.65 15.07
C ASP A 35 5.90 11.79 15.29
N CYS A 36 6.01 10.47 15.09
CA CYS A 36 4.94 9.50 15.30
C CYS A 36 5.01 8.77 16.65
N ALA A 37 5.94 9.12 17.54
CA ALA A 37 6.10 8.44 18.82
C ALA A 37 4.92 8.64 19.79
N ASN A 38 4.24 9.80 19.72
CA ASN A 38 3.24 10.24 20.71
C ASN A 38 1.93 10.75 20.07
N VAL A 39 1.48 10.11 18.98
CA VAL A 39 0.29 10.54 18.20
C VAL A 39 -1.03 9.87 18.61
N GLY A 40 -1.13 9.35 19.83
CA GLY A 40 -2.32 8.66 20.35
C GLY A 40 -2.44 7.18 19.95
N TYR A 41 -1.43 6.61 19.28
CA TYR A 41 -1.30 5.16 19.06
C TYR A 41 0.18 4.76 18.94
N LYS A 42 0.46 3.46 19.15
CA LYS A 42 1.84 2.91 19.21
C LYS A 42 2.14 1.84 18.16
N PHE A 43 1.12 1.38 17.45
CA PHE A 43 1.20 0.24 16.54
C PHE A 43 0.69 0.59 15.15
N THR A 44 1.43 0.15 14.14
CA THR A 44 1.13 0.24 12.71
C THR A 44 1.09 -1.17 12.11
N ALA A 45 0.75 -1.37 10.85
CA ALA A 45 0.76 -2.70 10.24
C ALA A 45 2.19 -3.26 10.10
N ASN A 46 2.32 -4.57 9.99
CA ASN A 46 3.57 -5.22 9.58
C ASN A 46 3.78 -5.08 8.05
N PHE A 47 4.18 -3.89 7.59
CA PHE A 47 4.49 -3.61 6.18
C PHE A 47 5.73 -4.39 5.70
N PRO A 48 5.79 -4.79 4.41
CA PRO A 48 6.97 -5.38 3.81
C PRO A 48 8.09 -4.33 3.67
N ASP A 49 9.34 -4.79 3.65
CA ASP A 49 10.51 -3.93 3.46
C ASP A 49 10.57 -3.33 2.04
N VAL A 50 11.13 -2.13 1.92
CA VAL A 50 11.28 -1.39 0.66
C VAL A 50 12.74 -1.46 0.23
N GLY A 51 13.04 -2.42 -0.65
CA GLY A 51 14.41 -2.72 -1.06
C GLY A 51 15.22 -3.29 0.12
N GLN A 52 16.22 -2.55 0.59
CA GLN A 52 17.04 -2.92 1.76
C GLN A 52 16.63 -2.18 3.05
N ARG A 53 15.66 -1.26 2.98
CA ARG A 53 15.19 -0.45 4.11
C ARG A 53 13.88 -0.99 4.66
N SER A 54 13.70 -0.95 5.98
CA SER A 54 12.39 -1.23 6.56
C SER A 54 11.38 -0.19 6.11
N TYR A 55 10.09 -0.53 6.00
CA TYR A 55 9.06 0.44 5.60
C TYR A 55 9.03 1.72 6.45
N GLN A 56 9.23 1.59 7.77
CA GLN A 56 9.26 2.75 8.67
C GLN A 56 10.50 3.64 8.45
N ASP A 57 11.60 3.07 7.98
CA ASP A 57 12.80 3.80 7.59
C ASP A 57 12.59 4.47 6.21
N SER A 58 12.00 3.77 5.23
CA SER A 58 11.78 4.34 3.89
C SER A 58 10.83 5.54 3.86
N VAL A 59 9.85 5.61 4.78
CA VAL A 59 8.94 6.78 4.91
C VAL A 59 9.43 7.86 5.88
N SER A 60 10.57 7.65 6.58
CA SER A 60 11.01 8.52 7.68
C SER A 60 11.24 9.99 7.28
N SER A 61 11.97 10.21 6.18
CA SER A 61 12.25 11.55 5.66
C SER A 61 10.96 12.30 5.27
N GLU A 62 10.02 11.61 4.63
CA GLU A 62 8.77 12.21 4.15
C GLU A 62 7.84 12.59 5.32
N VAL A 63 7.73 11.70 6.31
CA VAL A 63 7.04 11.98 7.59
C VAL A 63 7.64 13.21 8.28
N ALA A 64 8.96 13.30 8.38
CA ALA A 64 9.63 14.44 9.02
C ALA A 64 9.36 15.76 8.27
N ILE A 65 9.45 15.76 6.94
CA ILE A 65 9.17 16.94 6.10
C ILE A 65 7.73 17.44 6.29
N PHE A 66 6.73 16.56 6.24
CA PHE A 66 5.33 16.96 6.40
C PHE A 66 4.96 17.29 7.85
N ALA A 67 5.51 16.58 8.84
CA ALA A 67 5.30 16.89 10.25
C ALA A 67 5.83 18.28 10.60
N GLU A 68 7.03 18.63 10.12
CA GLU A 68 7.63 19.97 10.25
C GLU A 68 6.83 21.03 9.48
N GLY A 69 6.48 20.76 8.22
CA GLY A 69 5.75 21.69 7.35
C GLY A 69 4.35 22.08 7.86
N PHE A 70 3.71 21.22 8.66
CA PHE A 70 2.39 21.47 9.23
C PHE A 70 2.38 21.66 10.77
N LYS A 71 3.54 21.69 11.45
CA LYS A 71 3.60 21.68 12.92
C LYS A 71 2.88 22.84 13.62
N ASN A 72 2.79 24.00 12.96
CA ASN A 72 2.29 25.24 13.54
C ASN A 72 0.82 25.55 13.21
N CYS A 73 0.16 24.77 12.33
CA CYS A 73 -1.21 25.09 11.88
C CYS A 73 -2.31 24.37 12.67
N SER A 74 -2.15 23.09 13.00
CA SER A 74 -3.14 22.34 13.81
C SER A 74 -2.47 21.56 14.95
N ALA A 75 -3.16 21.48 16.09
CA ALA A 75 -2.76 20.64 17.22
C ALA A 75 -2.71 19.13 16.86
N HIS A 76 -3.36 18.74 15.76
CA HIS A 76 -3.45 17.36 15.30
C HIS A 76 -2.57 17.05 14.09
N SER A 77 -1.76 18.00 13.60
CA SER A 77 -0.96 17.85 12.38
C SER A 77 -0.09 16.60 12.36
N LYS A 78 0.70 16.33 13.43
CA LYS A 78 1.57 15.15 13.48
C LYS A 78 0.76 13.85 13.43
N MET A 79 -0.35 13.78 14.15
CA MET A 79 -1.23 12.61 14.14
C MET A 79 -1.85 12.37 12.77
N PHE A 80 -2.28 13.43 12.07
CA PHE A 80 -2.82 13.31 10.72
C PHE A 80 -1.75 12.86 9.72
N VAL A 81 -0.57 13.49 9.74
CA VAL A 81 0.58 13.09 8.90
C VAL A 81 0.97 11.63 9.17
N CYS A 82 1.13 11.21 10.43
CA CYS A 82 1.46 9.82 10.75
C CYS A 82 0.40 8.83 10.28
N SER A 83 -0.88 9.21 10.20
CA SER A 83 -1.94 8.35 9.63
C SER A 83 -1.85 8.18 8.11
N LEU A 84 -1.14 9.07 7.41
CA LEU A 84 -0.84 9.02 5.97
C LEU A 84 0.41 8.21 5.62
N TYR A 85 1.15 7.67 6.61
CA TYR A 85 2.35 6.84 6.36
C TYR A 85 2.38 5.57 7.20
N VAL A 86 2.07 5.68 8.50
CA VAL A 86 2.00 4.58 9.47
C VAL A 86 0.63 4.54 10.16
N PRO A 87 -0.47 4.24 9.44
CA PRO A 87 -1.81 4.21 10.00
C PRO A 87 -1.97 3.23 11.17
N LYS A 88 -2.84 3.58 12.12
CA LYS A 88 -3.05 2.82 13.37
C LYS A 88 -3.50 1.39 13.09
N CYS A 89 -2.80 0.43 13.68
CA CYS A 89 -3.16 -0.98 13.71
C CYS A 89 -3.79 -1.36 15.06
N SER A 90 -4.74 -2.29 15.02
CA SER A 90 -5.40 -2.89 16.19
C SER A 90 -5.75 -4.34 15.86
N GLU A 91 -5.36 -5.29 16.70
CA GLU A 91 -5.54 -6.73 16.43
C GLU A 91 -7.01 -7.14 16.21
N GLY A 92 -7.96 -6.38 16.77
CA GLY A 92 -9.40 -6.56 16.59
C GLY A 92 -9.99 -5.93 15.31
N VAL A 93 -9.16 -5.35 14.43
CA VAL A 93 -9.58 -4.67 13.19
C VAL A 93 -8.78 -5.23 12.02
N GLU A 94 -9.46 -5.59 10.93
CA GLU A 94 -8.79 -6.23 9.78
C GLU A 94 -7.98 -5.26 8.91
N GLY A 95 -8.26 -3.96 9.00
CA GLY A 95 -7.61 -2.90 8.23
C GLY A 95 -7.11 -1.71 9.09
N PRO A 96 -6.69 -0.61 8.44
CA PRO A 96 -6.24 0.58 9.14
C PRO A 96 -7.37 1.25 9.92
N VAL A 97 -7.09 1.70 11.14
CA VAL A 97 -7.95 2.64 11.86
C VAL A 97 -7.56 4.06 11.45
N LEU A 98 -8.20 4.54 10.39
CA LEU A 98 -7.97 5.88 9.82
C LEU A 98 -8.63 7.00 10.65
N PRO A 99 -8.21 8.27 10.51
CA PRO A 99 -8.86 9.40 11.17
C PRO A 99 -10.36 9.49 10.83
N CYS A 100 -11.17 10.03 11.75
CA CYS A 100 -12.53 10.43 11.40
C CYS A 100 -12.52 11.59 10.39
N ARG A 101 -13.52 11.67 9.51
CA ARG A 101 -13.65 12.72 8.49
C ARG A 101 -13.54 14.12 9.10
N GLU A 102 -14.15 14.33 10.25
CA GLU A 102 -14.19 15.58 11.00
C GLU A 102 -12.78 16.01 11.46
N VAL A 103 -11.91 15.05 11.81
CA VAL A 103 -10.51 15.29 12.20
C VAL A 103 -9.70 15.75 10.99
N CYS A 104 -9.94 15.14 9.83
CA CYS A 104 -9.33 15.55 8.56
C CYS A 104 -9.80 16.93 8.12
N GLU A 105 -11.12 17.18 8.13
CA GLU A 105 -11.68 18.50 7.80
C GLU A 105 -11.12 19.58 8.71
N ARG A 106 -10.98 19.30 10.02
CA ARG A 106 -10.35 20.23 10.96
C ARG A 106 -8.89 20.51 10.61
N PHE A 107 -8.11 19.48 10.27
CA PHE A 107 -6.73 19.65 9.79
C PHE A 107 -6.68 20.50 8.51
N VAL A 108 -7.57 20.26 7.54
CA VAL A 108 -7.65 21.04 6.29
C VAL A 108 -8.05 22.50 6.52
N ASP A 109 -8.98 22.75 7.45
CA ASP A 109 -9.40 24.10 7.84
C ASP A 109 -8.24 24.85 8.54
N ASP A 110 -7.61 24.23 9.54
CA ASP A 110 -6.48 24.79 10.31
C ASP A 110 -5.23 25.02 9.43
N CYS A 111 -4.89 24.04 8.60
CA CYS A 111 -3.70 24.04 7.73
C CYS A 111 -3.99 24.56 6.31
N GLY A 112 -5.14 25.22 6.09
CA GLY A 112 -5.58 25.65 4.76
C GLY A 112 -4.57 26.55 4.03
N LYS A 113 -3.83 27.42 4.73
CA LYS A 113 -2.76 28.23 4.12
C LYS A 113 -1.55 27.38 3.71
N PRO A 114 -0.83 26.66 4.60
CA PRO A 114 0.32 25.86 4.20
C PRO A 114 -0.03 24.77 3.16
N LEU A 115 -1.24 24.20 3.20
CA LEU A 115 -1.74 23.29 2.17
C LEU A 115 -1.95 23.95 0.80
N LYS A 116 -2.37 25.22 0.74
CA LYS A 116 -2.47 25.97 -0.52
C LYS A 116 -1.08 26.35 -1.03
N ASP A 117 -0.19 26.80 -0.15
CA ASP A 117 1.20 27.16 -0.48
C ASP A 117 2.04 25.97 -0.94
N SER A 118 1.70 24.73 -0.56
CA SER A 118 2.31 23.49 -1.07
C SER A 118 1.60 22.90 -2.30
N GLY A 119 0.46 23.45 -2.72
CA GLY A 119 -0.38 22.86 -3.79
C GLY A 119 -1.25 21.69 -3.35
N LEU A 120 -1.05 21.16 -2.13
CA LEU A 120 -1.68 19.93 -1.65
C LEU A 120 -3.13 20.07 -1.16
N TYR A 121 -3.67 21.30 -1.05
CA TYR A 121 -5.02 21.54 -0.52
C TYR A 121 -6.12 20.65 -1.15
N LYS A 122 -6.13 20.53 -2.49
CA LYS A 122 -7.11 19.71 -3.22
C LYS A 122 -6.97 18.22 -2.89
N ARG A 123 -5.74 17.72 -2.79
CA ARG A 123 -5.43 16.33 -2.37
C ARG A 123 -5.96 16.02 -0.98
N TYR A 124 -5.75 16.94 -0.03
CA TYR A 124 -6.16 16.72 1.35
C TYR A 124 -7.68 16.85 1.56
N VAL A 125 -8.37 17.73 0.81
CA VAL A 125 -9.85 17.71 0.77
C VAL A 125 -10.37 16.36 0.26
N ALA A 126 -9.79 15.83 -0.83
CA ALA A 126 -10.16 14.53 -1.36
C ALA A 126 -9.88 13.39 -0.36
N TYR A 127 -8.76 13.44 0.38
CA TYR A 127 -8.48 12.52 1.48
C TYR A 127 -9.58 12.54 2.55
N CYS A 128 -10.10 13.70 2.94
CA CYS A 128 -11.21 13.77 3.89
C CYS A 128 -12.50 13.12 3.35
N GLY A 129 -12.77 13.25 2.05
CA GLY A 129 -13.91 12.61 1.39
C GLY A 129 -13.89 11.07 1.47
N LEU A 130 -12.71 10.46 1.57
CA LEU A 130 -12.53 9.01 1.70
C LEU A 130 -12.74 8.46 3.12
N LEU A 131 -12.80 9.33 4.13
CA LEU A 131 -12.89 8.93 5.54
C LEU A 131 -14.35 8.75 5.99
N LEU A 132 -14.54 7.91 7.02
CA LEU A 132 -15.82 7.73 7.69
C LEU A 132 -16.12 8.93 8.59
N SER A 133 -17.39 9.34 8.63
CA SER A 133 -17.91 10.27 9.64
C SER A 133 -18.36 9.53 10.90
N GLU A 134 -18.35 10.24 12.04
CA GLU A 134 -18.96 9.77 13.29
C GLU A 134 -20.48 9.52 13.15
N GLU A 135 -21.17 10.28 12.28
CA GLU A 135 -22.63 10.15 12.07
C GLU A 135 -23.01 8.98 11.14
N ASP A 136 -22.13 8.66 10.19
CA ASP A 136 -22.41 7.72 9.08
C ASP A 136 -22.19 6.23 9.46
N SER A 137 -21.60 5.90 10.62
CA SER A 137 -21.20 4.50 10.88
C SER A 137 -21.16 4.06 12.35
N SER A 138 -21.45 2.77 12.56
CA SER A 138 -21.14 2.04 13.81
C SER A 138 -19.66 1.63 13.92
N THR A 139 -18.77 2.23 13.13
CA THR A 139 -17.39 1.78 12.91
C THR A 139 -16.41 2.74 13.57
N TYR A 140 -15.45 2.20 14.31
CA TYR A 140 -14.47 3.00 15.06
C TYR A 140 -13.43 3.64 14.12
N CYS A 141 -13.50 4.97 13.97
CA CYS A 141 -12.45 5.80 13.38
C CYS A 141 -11.55 6.42 14.48
N LEU A 142 -10.38 6.95 14.09
CA LEU A 142 -9.39 7.49 15.00
C LEU A 142 -9.65 8.98 15.29
N LYS A 143 -9.84 9.29 16.57
CA LYS A 143 -10.01 10.64 17.12
C LYS A 143 -8.85 10.94 18.09
N PRO A 144 -8.10 12.04 17.92
CA PRO A 144 -7.08 12.42 18.87
C PRO A 144 -7.73 12.87 20.19
N GLU A 145 -7.01 12.72 21.29
CA GLU A 145 -7.47 13.14 22.62
C GLU A 145 -7.73 14.65 22.65
N GLY A 146 -8.84 15.07 23.29
CA GLY A 146 -9.28 16.46 23.31
C GLY A 146 -9.85 17.01 21.99
N PHE A 147 -10.05 16.19 20.95
CA PHE A 147 -10.67 16.65 19.71
C PHE A 147 -12.12 17.13 19.90
N VAL A 148 -12.37 18.38 19.53
CA VAL A 148 -13.70 18.99 19.48
C VAL A 148 -14.04 19.27 18.02
N SER A 149 -15.16 18.72 17.54
CA SER A 149 -15.68 19.01 16.21
C SER A 149 -16.14 20.48 16.11
N LEU A 150 -15.92 21.10 14.94
CA LEU A 150 -16.48 22.41 14.66
C LEU A 150 -18.00 22.30 14.42
N PRO A 151 -18.84 23.14 15.05
CA PRO A 151 -20.26 23.17 14.72
C PRO A 151 -20.46 23.68 13.29
N ASN A 152 -21.10 22.85 12.45
CA ASN A 152 -21.65 23.15 11.12
C ASN A 152 -21.04 24.33 10.35
N ARG A 153 -19.78 24.19 9.88
CA ARG A 153 -19.43 24.77 8.57
C ARG A 153 -20.10 23.91 7.50
N THR A 154 -20.88 24.52 6.61
CA THR A 154 -21.49 23.84 5.47
C THR A 154 -20.42 23.14 4.62
N LYS A 155 -20.70 21.92 4.15
CA LYS A 155 -19.75 21.13 3.35
C LYS A 155 -19.31 21.90 2.10
N GLU A 156 -20.22 22.63 1.47
CA GLU A 156 -19.96 23.52 0.32
C GLU A 156 -18.82 24.53 0.55
N ALA A 157 -18.67 25.07 1.77
CA ALA A 157 -17.64 26.06 2.06
C ALA A 157 -16.19 25.50 2.04
N ARG A 158 -16.04 24.16 2.00
CA ARG A 158 -14.73 23.48 1.93
C ARG A 158 -14.41 22.91 0.55
N LEU A 159 -15.40 22.82 -0.34
CA LEU A 159 -15.20 22.20 -1.65
C LEU A 159 -14.36 23.12 -2.56
N PRO A 160 -13.35 22.58 -3.26
CA PRO A 160 -12.55 23.36 -4.19
C PRO A 160 -13.38 23.69 -5.44
N SER A 161 -13.38 24.96 -5.86
CA SER A 161 -13.83 25.30 -7.20
C SER A 161 -12.83 24.78 -8.24
N CYS A 162 -13.34 24.04 -9.21
CA CYS A 162 -12.62 23.50 -10.37
C CYS A 162 -13.10 24.15 -11.68
N GLU A 163 -14.33 24.69 -11.72
CA GLU A 163 -14.96 25.27 -12.92
C GLU A 163 -14.24 26.49 -13.50
N THR A 164 -13.52 27.29 -12.70
CA THR A 164 -12.74 28.44 -13.22
C THR A 164 -11.30 28.09 -13.63
N VAL A 165 -10.91 26.81 -13.56
CA VAL A 165 -9.57 26.33 -13.95
C VAL A 165 -9.74 25.16 -14.93
N SER A 166 -10.41 25.44 -16.05
CA SER A 166 -10.90 24.48 -17.06
C SER A 166 -9.82 23.91 -17.99
N LYS A 167 -8.70 23.49 -17.38
CA LYS A 167 -7.66 22.56 -17.84
C LYS A 167 -6.80 22.35 -16.59
N PRO A 168 -6.63 21.12 -16.08
CA PRO A 168 -5.80 20.93 -14.91
C PRO A 168 -4.42 21.53 -15.15
N ALA A 169 -3.98 22.39 -14.23
CA ALA A 169 -2.63 22.93 -14.26
C ALA A 169 -1.63 21.78 -14.39
N CYS A 170 -0.52 22.01 -15.10
CA CYS A 170 0.40 21.00 -15.64
C CYS A 170 0.02 20.38 -17.00
N LEU A 171 -1.23 20.45 -17.48
CA LEU A 171 -1.50 20.07 -18.87
C LEU A 171 -0.87 21.09 -19.83
N ASN A 172 -0.14 20.58 -20.82
CA ASN A 172 0.54 21.35 -21.87
C ASN A 172 1.38 22.51 -21.29
N ASP A 173 2.09 22.25 -20.19
CA ASP A 173 2.94 23.22 -19.46
C ASP A 173 2.21 24.48 -18.95
N ASN A 174 0.89 24.44 -18.85
CA ASN A 174 0.12 25.58 -18.36
C ASN A 174 0.14 25.65 -16.82
N PHE A 175 0.87 26.63 -16.27
CA PHE A 175 0.93 26.93 -14.84
C PHE A 175 0.06 28.12 -14.40
N SER A 176 -0.78 28.68 -15.28
CA SER A 176 -1.61 29.86 -14.95
C SER A 176 -2.57 29.60 -13.79
N GLY A 177 -3.16 28.40 -13.72
CA GLY A 177 -4.10 27.98 -12.66
C GLY A 177 -3.50 27.71 -11.29
N LEU A 178 -2.18 27.91 -11.07
CA LEU A 178 -1.52 27.69 -9.78
C LEU A 178 -1.43 28.99 -8.95
N GLY A 179 -1.42 28.85 -7.62
CA GLY A 179 -1.01 29.94 -6.74
C GLY A 179 0.47 30.30 -6.93
N ASN A 180 0.85 31.55 -6.68
CA ASN A 180 2.23 32.01 -6.91
C ASN A 180 3.27 31.16 -6.16
N THR A 181 3.04 30.85 -4.88
CA THR A 181 3.93 29.99 -4.07
C THR A 181 4.10 28.61 -4.71
N THR A 182 3.00 27.98 -5.10
CA THR A 182 2.97 26.66 -5.75
C THR A 182 3.70 26.69 -7.09
N ARG A 183 3.47 27.71 -7.92
CA ARG A 183 4.12 27.88 -9.22
C ARG A 183 5.64 28.01 -9.07
N THR A 184 6.11 28.86 -8.15
CA THR A 184 7.55 29.05 -7.92
C THR A 184 8.21 27.77 -7.40
N ARG A 185 7.56 27.04 -6.49
CA ARG A 185 8.04 25.73 -5.99
C ARG A 185 8.14 24.70 -7.10
N LEU A 186 7.06 24.52 -7.87
CA LEU A 186 7.02 23.63 -9.02
C LEU A 186 8.11 23.98 -10.04
N GLN A 187 8.29 25.27 -10.36
CA GLN A 187 9.34 25.71 -11.28
C GLN A 187 10.73 25.38 -10.74
N SER A 188 10.98 25.57 -9.44
CA SER A 188 12.24 25.18 -8.79
C SER A 188 12.48 23.67 -8.84
N PHE A 189 11.44 22.86 -8.63
CA PHE A 189 11.52 21.40 -8.71
C PHE A 189 11.80 20.93 -10.14
N LEU A 190 11.04 21.42 -11.13
CA LEU A 190 11.29 21.15 -12.54
C LEU A 190 12.69 21.59 -12.98
N ASN A 191 13.20 22.72 -12.47
CA ASN A 191 14.57 23.17 -12.71
C ASN A 191 15.61 22.20 -12.13
N SER A 192 15.39 21.65 -10.93
CA SER A 192 16.27 20.59 -10.38
C SER A 192 16.23 19.29 -11.16
N LEU A 193 15.14 19.01 -11.88
CA LEU A 193 14.98 17.82 -12.72
C LEU A 193 15.56 17.97 -14.13
N VAL A 194 16.02 19.16 -14.55
CA VAL A 194 16.57 19.41 -15.90
C VAL A 194 17.60 18.37 -16.36
N PRO A 195 18.57 17.91 -15.54
CA PRO A 195 19.53 16.88 -15.98
C PRO A 195 18.87 15.58 -16.44
N VAL A 196 17.81 15.14 -15.74
CA VAL A 196 17.07 13.91 -16.05
C VAL A 196 16.00 14.13 -17.13
N LEU A 197 15.41 15.33 -17.20
CA LEU A 197 14.54 15.70 -18.33
C LEU A 197 15.32 15.69 -19.66
N ASN A 198 16.58 16.15 -19.64
CA ASN A 198 17.44 16.20 -20.82
C ASN A 198 17.92 14.82 -21.31
N SER A 199 17.87 13.76 -20.48
CA SER A 199 18.17 12.40 -20.93
C SER A 199 17.05 11.81 -21.81
N ASN A 200 15.86 12.42 -21.81
CA ASN A 200 14.65 11.96 -22.48
C ASN A 200 14.22 10.53 -22.09
N CYS A 201 14.60 10.06 -20.89
CA CYS A 201 14.29 8.72 -20.40
C CYS A 201 12.78 8.38 -20.42
N SER A 202 11.91 9.35 -20.16
CA SER A 202 10.46 9.18 -20.29
C SER A 202 9.75 10.48 -20.70
N ALA A 203 8.88 10.38 -21.70
CA ALA A 203 7.96 11.45 -22.10
C ALA A 203 6.93 11.82 -21.02
N ASN A 204 6.75 10.97 -19.99
CA ASN A 204 5.84 11.21 -18.88
C ASN A 204 6.50 11.82 -17.65
N LEU A 205 7.85 11.88 -17.57
CA LEU A 205 8.57 12.38 -16.39
C LEU A 205 8.11 13.78 -15.97
N LYS A 206 8.06 14.74 -16.91
CA LYS A 206 7.62 16.12 -16.64
C LYS A 206 6.18 16.18 -16.12
N LYS A 207 5.28 15.37 -16.70
CA LYS A 207 3.88 15.26 -16.26
C LYS A 207 3.80 14.68 -14.85
N PHE A 208 4.51 13.59 -14.59
CA PHE A 208 4.57 12.95 -13.27
C PHE A 208 5.05 13.94 -12.21
N ALA A 209 6.21 14.56 -12.41
CA ALA A 209 6.79 15.58 -11.53
C ALA A 209 5.81 16.73 -11.24
N CYS A 210 5.02 17.14 -12.23
CA CYS A 210 4.07 18.23 -12.07
C CYS A 210 2.80 17.80 -11.30
N PHE A 211 2.28 16.60 -11.55
CA PHE A 211 1.08 16.11 -10.88
C PHE A 211 1.29 15.70 -9.42
N ILE A 212 2.51 15.25 -9.02
CA ILE A 212 2.83 14.97 -7.61
C ILE A 212 2.85 16.24 -6.74
N GLU A 213 3.19 17.39 -7.31
CA GLU A 213 3.18 18.69 -6.61
C GLU A 213 1.79 19.33 -6.56
N THR A 214 0.93 19.07 -7.55
CA THR A 214 -0.27 19.89 -7.79
C THR A 214 -1.62 19.19 -7.56
N SER A 215 -1.70 17.86 -7.69
CA SER A 215 -2.93 17.05 -7.59
C SER A 215 -4.17 17.69 -8.27
N PRO A 216 -4.37 17.44 -9.58
CA PRO A 216 -5.45 18.07 -10.32
C PRO A 216 -6.84 17.59 -9.85
N CYS A 217 -7.78 18.54 -9.65
CA CYS A 217 -9.18 18.21 -9.38
C CYS A 217 -9.98 18.00 -10.68
N VAL A 218 -11.09 17.27 -10.56
CA VAL A 218 -11.97 16.91 -11.69
C VAL A 218 -13.26 17.74 -11.66
N THR A 219 -13.89 17.78 -10.49
CA THR A 219 -15.24 18.31 -10.26
C THR A 219 -15.29 19.11 -8.96
N ASN A 220 -16.30 19.96 -8.80
CA ASN A 220 -16.52 20.75 -7.58
C ASN A 220 -16.95 19.89 -6.36
N ASP A 221 -17.00 18.56 -6.48
CA ASP A 221 -17.37 17.64 -5.38
C ASP A 221 -16.21 17.33 -4.40
N GLY A 222 -15.02 17.88 -4.66
CA GLY A 222 -13.83 17.67 -3.85
C GLY A 222 -12.98 16.46 -4.27
N SER A 223 -13.35 15.75 -5.33
CA SER A 223 -12.53 14.69 -5.91
C SER A 223 -11.24 15.22 -6.55
N THR A 224 -10.21 14.37 -6.52
CA THR A 224 -8.90 14.63 -7.13
C THR A 224 -8.46 13.44 -7.96
N LEU A 225 -7.59 13.70 -8.93
CA LEU A 225 -6.77 12.68 -9.55
C LEU A 225 -5.42 12.58 -8.84
N HIS A 226 -4.82 11.40 -8.95
CA HIS A 226 -3.43 11.11 -8.63
C HIS A 226 -2.74 10.55 -9.87
N VAL A 227 -1.42 10.45 -9.85
CA VAL A 227 -0.67 9.82 -10.94
C VAL A 227 -0.90 8.32 -10.88
N CYS A 228 -1.27 7.72 -12.01
CA CYS A 228 -1.46 6.28 -12.09
C CYS A 228 -0.15 5.55 -11.72
N GLN A 229 -0.25 4.49 -10.92
CA GLN A 229 0.81 3.55 -10.62
C GLN A 229 1.49 3.05 -11.89
N SER A 230 0.71 2.70 -12.91
CA SER A 230 1.20 2.28 -14.23
C SER A 230 2.13 3.32 -14.89
N ALA A 231 1.80 4.61 -14.78
CA ALA A 231 2.64 5.70 -15.27
C ALA A 231 3.86 5.96 -14.38
N CYS A 232 3.71 5.86 -13.06
CA CYS A 232 4.84 5.92 -12.15
C CYS A 232 5.85 4.80 -12.43
N GLN A 233 5.39 3.55 -12.54
CA GLN A 233 6.22 2.39 -12.83
C GLN A 233 6.97 2.55 -14.15
N GLU A 234 6.36 3.19 -15.15
CA GLU A 234 7.03 3.50 -16.42
C GLU A 234 8.16 4.52 -16.24
N VAL A 235 7.90 5.65 -15.58
CA VAL A 235 8.95 6.66 -15.31
C VAL A 235 10.06 6.08 -14.44
N ARG A 236 9.74 5.35 -13.36
CA ARG A 236 10.76 4.72 -12.49
C ARG A 236 11.61 3.71 -13.25
N ARG A 237 10.99 2.79 -13.99
CA ARG A 237 11.70 1.79 -14.82
C ARG A 237 12.65 2.44 -15.84
N ASN A 238 12.27 3.58 -16.40
CA ASN A 238 13.03 4.23 -17.47
C ASN A 238 14.06 5.26 -16.97
N CYS A 239 13.82 5.92 -15.83
CA CYS A 239 14.60 7.07 -15.36
C CYS A 239 15.41 6.82 -14.07
N ASP A 240 15.27 5.67 -13.38
CA ASP A 240 15.94 5.44 -12.09
C ASP A 240 17.48 5.49 -12.16
N GLU A 241 18.09 5.05 -13.27
CA GLU A 241 19.54 5.19 -13.48
C GLU A 241 19.98 6.66 -13.58
N GLU A 242 19.15 7.51 -14.18
CA GLU A 242 19.42 8.95 -14.34
C GLU A 242 19.19 9.71 -13.03
N PHE A 243 18.13 9.36 -12.27
CA PHE A 243 17.93 9.88 -10.91
C PHE A 243 19.14 9.56 -10.01
N GLN A 244 19.65 8.32 -10.06
CA GLN A 244 20.85 7.91 -9.33
C GLN A 244 22.11 8.65 -9.83
N ARG A 245 22.34 8.72 -11.14
CA ARG A 245 23.49 9.41 -11.75
C ARG A 245 23.57 10.88 -11.35
N HIS A 246 22.42 11.56 -11.25
CA HIS A 246 22.33 12.97 -10.91
C HIS A 246 22.07 13.25 -9.42
N ASN A 247 22.05 12.21 -8.57
CA ASN A 247 21.74 12.29 -7.14
C ASN A 247 20.46 13.09 -6.86
N ILE A 248 19.41 12.80 -7.63
CA ILE A 248 18.08 13.35 -7.49
C ILE A 248 17.23 12.34 -6.71
N ASP A 249 16.78 12.74 -5.53
CA ASP A 249 15.74 12.01 -4.82
C ASP A 249 14.39 12.26 -5.51
N PHE A 250 13.76 11.20 -6.01
CA PHE A 250 12.50 11.27 -6.72
C PHE A 250 11.52 10.27 -6.10
N PRO A 251 10.23 10.60 -5.90
CA PRO A 251 9.34 9.75 -5.12
C PRO A 251 9.16 8.34 -5.68
N PRO A 252 9.10 7.31 -4.82
CA PRO A 252 8.74 5.95 -5.23
C PRO A 252 7.26 5.87 -5.62
N CYS A 253 6.87 4.79 -6.30
CA CYS A 253 5.46 4.58 -6.63
C CYS A 253 4.63 4.25 -5.39
N THR A 254 3.45 4.86 -5.30
CA THR A 254 2.39 4.41 -4.40
C THR A 254 2.03 2.96 -4.72
N PRO A 255 1.89 2.05 -3.73
CA PRO A 255 1.67 0.64 -4.04
C PRO A 255 0.24 0.34 -4.53
N THR A 256 0.05 -0.91 -4.99
CA THR A 256 -1.05 -1.34 -5.87
C THR A 256 -2.46 -1.11 -5.34
N TYR A 257 -3.28 -0.41 -6.13
CA TYR A 257 -4.73 -0.35 -6.00
C TYR A 257 -5.39 -0.49 -7.38
N PRO A 258 -6.67 -0.93 -7.48
CA PRO A 258 -7.42 -0.87 -8.71
C PRO A 258 -7.56 0.58 -9.22
N GLU A 259 -6.89 0.89 -10.32
CA GLU A 259 -6.86 2.24 -10.88
C GLU A 259 -8.07 2.50 -11.79
N ILE A 260 -8.77 3.61 -11.59
CA ILE A 260 -9.76 4.10 -12.55
C ILE A 260 -9.08 5.17 -13.41
N ASN A 261 -8.70 4.81 -14.64
CA ASN A 261 -7.98 5.68 -15.56
C ASN A 261 -8.83 6.89 -15.96
N ALA A 262 -8.28 8.10 -15.80
CA ALA A 262 -8.90 9.39 -16.13
C ALA A 262 -8.17 10.12 -17.29
N GLY A 263 -7.29 9.41 -18.00
CA GLY A 263 -6.46 9.94 -19.09
C GLY A 263 -5.20 10.67 -18.61
N ASN A 264 -4.29 11.00 -19.53
CA ASN A 264 -3.08 11.80 -19.25
C ASN A 264 -2.21 11.29 -18.07
N CYS A 265 -2.07 9.96 -17.90
CA CYS A 265 -1.34 9.35 -16.77
C CYS A 265 -1.95 9.64 -15.38
N LEU A 266 -3.21 10.07 -15.33
CA LEU A 266 -3.96 10.37 -14.12
C LEU A 266 -5.07 9.37 -13.87
N CYS A 267 -5.28 9.03 -12.60
CA CYS A 267 -6.23 8.04 -12.13
C CYS A 267 -7.07 8.61 -10.98
N GLN A 268 -8.34 8.18 -10.87
CA GLN A 268 -9.26 8.66 -9.83
C GLN A 268 -8.80 8.18 -8.46
N LEU A 269 -8.66 9.11 -7.51
CA LEU A 269 -8.40 8.75 -6.12
C LEU A 269 -9.67 8.19 -5.48
N SER A 270 -9.67 6.89 -5.18
CA SER A 270 -10.82 6.16 -4.62
C SER A 270 -10.53 5.45 -3.29
N GLN A 271 -9.27 5.46 -2.85
CA GLN A 271 -8.80 4.75 -1.64
C GLN A 271 -7.73 5.58 -0.92
N TRP A 272 -7.52 5.31 0.37
CA TRP A 272 -6.49 5.98 1.18
C TRP A 272 -5.10 5.68 0.59
N PRO A 273 -4.15 6.64 0.56
CA PRO A 273 -2.87 6.46 -0.17
C PRO A 273 -1.92 5.39 0.41
N VAL A 274 -2.21 4.83 1.59
CA VAL A 274 -1.39 3.78 2.22
C VAL A 274 -2.06 2.40 2.10
N PRO A 275 -1.57 1.51 1.22
CA PRO A 275 -2.08 0.16 1.08
C PRO A 275 -1.66 -0.71 2.25
N TRP A 276 -2.66 -1.21 2.96
CA TRP A 276 -2.48 -2.12 4.07
C TRP A 276 -1.92 -3.46 3.57
N PRO A 277 -1.06 -4.17 4.32
CA PRO A 277 -0.23 -5.24 3.76
C PRO A 277 -0.97 -6.39 3.04
N TRP A 278 -2.18 -6.76 3.47
CA TRP A 278 -2.96 -7.81 2.77
C TRP A 278 -3.60 -7.34 1.45
N MET A 279 -3.79 -6.02 1.25
CA MET A 279 -4.29 -5.45 -0.01
C MET A 279 -3.26 -5.65 -1.13
N ILE A 280 -1.97 -5.47 -0.80
CA ILE A 280 -0.82 -5.68 -1.69
C ILE A 280 -0.77 -7.15 -2.18
N GLN A 281 -1.23 -8.09 -1.36
CA GLN A 281 -1.25 -9.52 -1.67
C GLN A 281 -2.47 -9.94 -2.51
N ASN A 282 -3.52 -9.13 -2.60
CA ASN A 282 -4.79 -9.47 -3.28
C ASN A 282 -5.35 -8.29 -4.12
N PRO A 283 -4.65 -7.91 -5.21
CA PRO A 283 -5.10 -6.84 -6.11
C PRO A 283 -6.39 -7.25 -6.84
N GLY A 284 -7.53 -6.80 -6.33
CA GLY A 284 -8.86 -7.13 -6.86
C GLY A 284 -9.99 -7.02 -5.84
N THR A 285 -9.67 -7.03 -4.54
CA THR A 285 -10.64 -6.70 -3.48
C THR A 285 -10.68 -5.20 -3.25
N THR A 286 -11.85 -4.56 -3.43
CA THR A 286 -12.07 -3.18 -3.00
C THR A 286 -12.16 -3.14 -1.48
N PRO A 287 -11.23 -2.48 -0.76
CA PRO A 287 -11.31 -2.36 0.67
C PRO A 287 -12.37 -1.32 1.02
N ARG A 288 -13.57 -1.78 1.38
CA ARG A 288 -14.38 -1.00 2.33
C ARG A 288 -13.67 -1.05 3.67
N ILE A 289 -13.55 0.10 4.33
CA ILE A 289 -13.06 0.20 5.72
C ILE A 289 -13.85 -0.82 6.56
N PRO A 290 -13.22 -1.87 7.12
CA PRO A 290 -13.97 -2.97 7.71
C PRO A 290 -14.81 -2.48 8.89
N ALA A 291 -16.10 -2.85 8.90
CA ALA A 291 -16.98 -2.51 10.00
C ALA A 291 -16.48 -3.20 11.28
N VAL A 292 -16.00 -2.40 12.23
CA VAL A 292 -15.55 -2.90 13.53
C VAL A 292 -16.76 -3.44 14.28
N LYS A 293 -16.86 -4.77 14.44
CA LYS A 293 -17.79 -5.35 15.41
C LYS A 293 -17.38 -4.88 16.80
N ALA A 294 -18.26 -4.13 17.45
CA ALA A 294 -18.03 -3.65 18.81
C ALA A 294 -17.75 -4.82 19.76
N ILE A 295 -16.53 -4.87 20.29
CA ILE A 295 -16.22 -5.76 21.41
C ILE A 295 -16.85 -5.13 22.65
N SER A 296 -17.82 -5.82 23.24
CA SER A 296 -18.46 -5.43 24.48
C SER A 296 -17.42 -5.23 25.59
N LYS A 297 -17.44 -4.07 26.25
CA LYS A 297 -16.61 -3.80 27.45
C LYS A 297 -16.82 -4.90 28.48
N ALA A 298 -15.78 -5.70 28.74
CA ALA A 298 -15.65 -6.40 30.00
C ALA A 298 -15.08 -5.42 31.03
N ASN A 299 -15.81 -5.18 32.13
CA ASN A 299 -15.28 -4.41 33.26
C ASN A 299 -14.09 -5.16 33.87
N SER A 300 -12.98 -4.46 34.05
CA SER A 300 -11.91 -4.90 34.93
C SER A 300 -12.07 -4.16 36.26
N ASP A 301 -12.62 -4.83 37.25
CA ASP A 301 -12.72 -4.32 38.62
C ASP A 301 -11.74 -5.07 39.54
N HIS A 302 -11.29 -4.39 40.58
CA HIS A 302 -10.11 -4.76 41.38
C HIS A 302 -10.53 -5.51 42.66
N GLY A 303 -10.07 -6.75 42.86
CA GLY A 303 -10.47 -7.53 44.06
C GLY A 303 -9.53 -8.69 44.41
N LYS A 304 -9.01 -8.70 45.65
CA LYS A 304 -8.09 -9.72 46.21
C LYS A 304 -8.85 -10.84 46.94
N GLY A 305 -8.27 -12.05 46.98
CA GLY A 305 -8.10 -12.77 48.25
C GLY A 305 -8.69 -14.18 48.42
N ASN A 306 -7.79 -15.10 48.81
CA ASN A 306 -7.97 -16.23 49.76
C ASN A 306 -8.55 -17.60 49.30
N THR A 307 -7.67 -18.62 49.38
CA THR A 307 -7.90 -20.04 49.76
C THR A 307 -8.02 -20.19 51.31
N PRO A 308 -8.35 -21.34 51.95
CA PRO A 308 -8.16 -22.79 51.58
C PRO A 308 -9.45 -23.66 51.78
N ASP A 309 -9.49 -25.01 51.91
CA ASP A 309 -8.47 -26.08 52.09
C ASP A 309 -8.83 -27.40 51.31
N LYS A 310 -9.11 -28.52 51.99
CA LYS A 310 -9.09 -29.90 51.42
C LYS A 310 -10.43 -30.65 51.48
N SER A 311 -10.61 -31.63 50.58
CA SER A 311 -10.96 -33.03 50.90
C SER A 311 -10.86 -33.99 49.68
N LYS A 312 -10.77 -35.31 49.95
CA LYS A 312 -10.43 -36.44 49.05
C LYS A 312 -11.57 -37.51 49.13
N PRO A 313 -11.49 -38.74 48.54
CA PRO A 313 -11.10 -39.22 47.21
C PRO A 313 -12.24 -39.96 46.45
N GLY A 314 -12.02 -40.33 45.19
CA GLY A 314 -12.77 -41.39 44.48
C GLY A 314 -12.03 -41.84 43.22
N GLY A 315 -11.91 -43.16 42.95
CA GLY A 315 -11.01 -43.70 41.91
C GLY A 315 -11.63 -44.70 40.92
N LYS A 316 -10.84 -45.04 39.88
CA LYS A 316 -10.90 -46.15 38.89
C LYS A 316 -9.85 -45.86 37.79
N THR A 317 -9.27 -46.76 36.99
CA THR A 317 -8.89 -48.19 37.09
C THR A 317 -7.83 -48.44 35.99
N GLN A 318 -6.85 -49.33 36.18
CA GLN A 318 -5.86 -49.65 35.13
C GLN A 318 -6.41 -50.65 34.09
N PRO A 319 -6.05 -50.52 32.79
CA PRO A 319 -6.16 -51.58 31.81
C PRO A 319 -4.89 -52.45 31.76
N ASN A 320 -5.08 -53.76 31.53
CA ASN A 320 -4.01 -54.75 31.46
C ASN A 320 -3.12 -54.60 30.21
N LYS A 321 -1.84 -54.97 30.34
CA LYS A 321 -0.92 -55.18 29.21
C LYS A 321 -0.98 -56.66 28.77
N THR A 322 -1.32 -56.91 27.52
CA THR A 322 -1.04 -58.19 26.84
C THR A 322 0.14 -58.02 25.90
N ALA A 323 1.11 -58.93 25.98
CA ALA A 323 2.25 -58.97 25.07
C ALA A 323 1.89 -59.78 23.81
N LEU A 324 2.36 -59.37 22.64
CA LEU A 324 2.20 -60.14 21.40
C LEU A 324 3.52 -60.24 20.62
N SER A 325 4.01 -61.48 20.55
CA SER A 325 4.98 -62.09 19.61
C SER A 325 5.83 -61.20 18.69
N SER A 326 7.16 -61.38 18.77
CA SER A 326 8.18 -60.71 17.95
C SER A 326 8.31 -61.19 16.49
N GLY A 327 7.33 -61.93 15.95
CA GLY A 327 7.41 -62.53 14.61
C GLY A 327 7.05 -61.60 13.44
N VAL A 328 6.25 -60.56 13.67
CA VAL A 328 5.62 -59.78 12.57
C VAL A 328 6.39 -58.51 12.19
N LEU A 329 7.28 -58.00 13.06
CA LEU A 329 7.98 -56.72 12.81
C LEU A 329 8.99 -56.79 11.65
N ALA A 330 9.63 -57.93 11.40
CA ALA A 330 10.67 -58.04 10.37
C ALA A 330 10.11 -57.81 8.95
N ALA A 331 8.99 -58.44 8.62
CA ALA A 331 8.35 -58.30 7.30
C ALA A 331 7.80 -56.88 7.06
N ALA A 332 7.21 -56.26 8.09
CA ALA A 332 6.70 -54.90 8.00
C ALA A 332 7.82 -53.85 7.81
N VAL A 333 8.96 -54.01 8.50
CA VAL A 333 10.11 -53.12 8.34
C VAL A 333 10.75 -53.27 6.95
N VAL A 334 10.94 -54.51 6.45
CA VAL A 334 11.45 -54.73 5.09
C VAL A 334 10.51 -54.15 4.04
N GLY A 335 9.19 -54.35 4.17
CA GLY A 335 8.20 -53.75 3.30
C GLY A 335 8.25 -52.21 3.30
N PHE A 336 8.34 -51.59 4.48
CA PHE A 336 8.45 -50.13 4.60
C PHE A 336 9.73 -49.58 3.96
N LEU A 337 10.87 -50.24 4.14
CA LEU A 337 12.15 -49.84 3.54
C LEU A 337 12.12 -49.96 2.00
N ILE A 338 11.47 -50.99 1.46
CA ILE A 338 11.27 -51.15 0.00
C ILE A 338 10.40 -50.01 -0.55
N VAL A 339 9.28 -49.69 0.10
CA VAL A 339 8.41 -48.57 -0.31
C VAL A 339 9.17 -47.24 -0.25
N LEU A 340 9.93 -46.99 0.82
CA LEU A 340 10.73 -45.78 0.98
C LEU A 340 11.77 -45.64 -0.14
N PHE A 341 12.46 -46.73 -0.47
CA PHE A 341 13.47 -46.76 -1.55
C PHE A 341 12.83 -46.50 -2.94
N VAL A 342 11.66 -47.08 -3.22
CA VAL A 342 10.91 -46.81 -4.46
C VAL A 342 10.48 -45.34 -4.54
N VAL A 343 9.99 -44.75 -3.45
CA VAL A 343 9.62 -43.32 -3.41
C VAL A 343 10.85 -42.43 -3.67
N ILE A 344 12.00 -42.72 -3.05
CA ILE A 344 13.24 -41.97 -3.26
C ILE A 344 13.73 -42.09 -4.72
N LEU A 345 13.63 -43.28 -5.34
CA LEU A 345 13.95 -43.48 -6.76
C LEU A 345 13.03 -42.68 -7.68
N LEU A 346 11.71 -42.69 -7.44
CA LEU A 346 10.74 -41.90 -8.20
C LEU A 346 10.99 -40.38 -8.04
N LEU A 347 11.38 -39.93 -6.85
CA LEU A 347 11.77 -38.54 -6.61
C LEU A 347 13.05 -38.19 -7.37
N HIS A 348 14.06 -39.06 -7.38
CA HIS A 348 15.27 -38.86 -8.18
C HIS A 348 14.99 -38.83 -9.69
N LEU A 349 14.09 -39.66 -10.19
CA LEU A 349 13.70 -39.69 -11.61
C LEU A 349 12.92 -38.43 -12.01
N THR A 350 12.02 -37.94 -11.16
CA THR A 350 11.29 -36.68 -11.40
C THR A 350 12.21 -35.46 -11.36
N ILE A 351 13.12 -35.38 -10.37
CA ILE A 351 14.16 -34.34 -10.32
C ILE A 351 15.05 -34.37 -11.57
N LYS A 352 15.49 -35.56 -12.03
CA LYS A 352 16.30 -35.71 -13.24
C LYS A 352 15.52 -35.30 -14.51
N LYS A 353 14.22 -35.56 -14.57
CA LYS A 353 13.32 -35.12 -15.66
C LYS A 353 13.13 -33.59 -15.64
N CYS A 354 12.92 -32.98 -14.48
CA CYS A 354 12.88 -31.52 -14.32
C CYS A 354 14.20 -30.86 -14.72
N LYS A 355 15.35 -31.38 -14.29
CA LYS A 355 16.66 -30.84 -14.68
C LYS A 355 16.87 -30.89 -16.20
N LYS A 356 16.51 -32.00 -16.85
CA LYS A 356 16.58 -32.13 -18.32
C LYS A 356 15.65 -31.14 -19.05
N ASN A 357 14.45 -30.88 -18.49
CA ASN A 357 13.52 -29.88 -19.04
C ASN A 357 14.04 -28.44 -18.87
N VAL A 358 14.70 -28.13 -17.75
CA VAL A 358 15.33 -26.82 -17.51
C VAL A 358 16.54 -26.60 -18.42
N GLU A 359 17.35 -27.64 -18.65
CA GLU A 359 18.48 -27.59 -19.59
C GLU A 359 18.03 -27.48 -21.05
N ALA A 360 16.91 -28.10 -21.43
CA ALA A 360 16.29 -27.89 -22.74
C ALA A 360 15.77 -26.45 -22.92
N ARG A 361 15.19 -25.85 -21.87
CA ARG A 361 14.66 -24.47 -21.91
C ARG A 361 15.75 -23.39 -21.98
N LYS A 362 17.01 -23.71 -21.67
CA LYS A 362 18.18 -22.82 -21.79
C LYS A 362 18.89 -22.89 -23.15
N ARG A 363 18.42 -23.70 -24.09
CA ARG A 363 19.06 -23.91 -25.41
C ARG A 363 18.14 -23.58 -26.60
N GLY A 364 17.03 -22.89 -26.36
CA GLY A 364 16.26 -22.21 -27.40
C GLY A 364 16.50 -20.70 -27.29
N ASP A 365 16.86 -20.06 -28.40
CA ASP A 365 17.01 -18.61 -28.48
C ASP A 365 15.65 -17.88 -28.34
N PRO A 366 15.65 -16.60 -27.93
CA PRO A 366 14.42 -15.87 -27.65
C PRO A 366 13.81 -15.27 -28.93
N GLU A 367 12.75 -15.87 -29.44
CA GLU A 367 11.87 -15.20 -30.39
C GLU A 367 10.85 -14.33 -29.63
N TYR A 368 10.81 -13.04 -29.99
CA TYR A 368 10.12 -11.98 -29.27
C TYR A 368 8.65 -11.93 -29.68
N ILE A 369 7.72 -12.34 -28.79
CA ILE A 369 6.28 -12.16 -29.00
C ILE A 369 5.77 -11.05 -28.08
N ASN A 370 5.19 -10.03 -28.70
CA ASN A 370 4.68 -8.82 -28.08
C ASN A 370 3.15 -8.89 -28.03
N ASP A 371 2.60 -9.50 -26.97
CA ASP A 371 1.15 -9.65 -26.79
C ASP A 371 0.50 -8.35 -26.28
N SER A 372 0.28 -7.41 -27.20
CA SER A 372 -0.71 -6.33 -27.05
C SER A 372 -1.92 -6.63 -27.93
N ASN A 373 -3.12 -6.38 -27.40
CA ASN A 373 -4.45 -6.52 -28.04
C ASN A 373 -5.12 -7.91 -27.98
N VAL A 374 -5.58 -8.31 -26.80
CA VAL A 374 -6.75 -9.20 -26.68
C VAL A 374 -7.98 -8.39 -26.27
N SER A 375 -8.80 -8.04 -27.25
CA SER A 375 -10.15 -7.51 -26.99
C SER A 375 -11.09 -8.63 -26.58
N SER A 376 -11.88 -8.42 -25.53
CA SER A 376 -12.80 -9.42 -25.00
C SER A 376 -14.08 -9.52 -25.84
N ASN A 377 -13.98 -10.14 -27.01
CA ASN A 377 -15.06 -10.84 -27.72
C ASN A 377 -14.46 -11.54 -28.96
N GLY A 378 -14.33 -12.87 -28.90
CA GLY A 378 -13.58 -13.67 -29.87
C GLY A 378 -14.20 -13.74 -31.27
N LYS A 379 -13.99 -12.71 -32.09
CA LYS A 379 -14.12 -12.74 -33.55
C LYS A 379 -12.87 -12.17 -34.19
N SER A 380 -12.27 -12.92 -35.10
CA SER A 380 -11.19 -12.45 -35.96
C SER A 380 -11.71 -11.37 -36.91
N VAL A 381 -10.98 -10.26 -36.99
CA VAL A 381 -11.17 -9.25 -38.04
C VAL A 381 -9.92 -9.27 -38.90
N THR A 382 -10.08 -9.69 -40.16
CA THR A 382 -9.05 -9.61 -41.18
C THR A 382 -8.77 -8.15 -41.53
N ILE A 383 -7.50 -7.74 -41.50
CA ILE A 383 -7.10 -6.39 -41.92
C ILE A 383 -7.20 -6.30 -43.45
N GLY A 384 -8.20 -5.55 -43.92
CA GLY A 384 -8.26 -5.02 -45.28
C GLY A 384 -7.49 -3.70 -45.38
N ALA A 385 -6.89 -3.43 -46.54
CA ALA A 385 -5.99 -2.30 -46.73
C ALA A 385 -6.69 -0.93 -46.71
N GLY A 386 -6.00 0.07 -46.16
CA GLY A 386 -6.06 1.47 -46.57
C GLY A 386 -7.30 2.27 -46.18
N ASN A 387 -7.09 3.30 -45.36
CA ASN A 387 -7.46 4.67 -45.75
C ASN A 387 -6.60 5.69 -45.00
N GLN A 388 -6.04 6.64 -45.76
CA GLN A 388 -5.41 7.84 -45.22
C GLN A 388 -6.49 8.83 -44.77
N GLY A 389 -6.12 9.73 -43.86
CA GLY A 389 -6.90 10.93 -43.57
C GLY A 389 -7.02 11.26 -42.10
N PHE A 390 -5.98 11.86 -41.51
CA PHE A 390 -6.08 13.07 -40.68
C PHE A 390 -4.68 13.63 -40.30
N ASP A 391 -3.80 13.80 -41.30
CA ASP A 391 -2.48 14.44 -41.16
C ASP A 391 -2.39 15.68 -42.08
N GLU A 392 -3.18 16.73 -41.79
CA GLU A 392 -3.09 17.99 -42.55
C GLU A 392 -3.54 19.23 -41.75
N GLU A 393 -2.94 19.49 -40.57
CA GLU A 393 -2.96 20.85 -39.97
C GLU A 393 -1.82 21.15 -38.97
N ILE A 394 -0.59 20.67 -39.23
CA ILE A 394 0.63 21.15 -38.55
C ILE A 394 1.71 21.47 -39.58
N ASN A 395 1.49 22.55 -40.35
CA ASN A 395 2.53 23.16 -41.19
C ASN A 395 2.29 24.67 -41.40
N GLN A 396 2.03 25.41 -40.32
CA GLN A 396 1.97 26.88 -40.35
C GLN A 396 2.14 27.53 -38.96
N SER A 397 3.35 27.50 -38.39
CA SER A 397 3.85 28.57 -37.48
C SER A 397 5.33 28.42 -37.06
N GLU A 398 6.21 27.89 -37.92
CA GLU A 398 7.66 27.96 -37.69
C GLU A 398 8.21 29.24 -38.33
N SER A 399 7.98 30.40 -37.69
CA SER A 399 8.57 31.71 -38.06
C SER A 399 8.20 32.85 -37.10
N ALA A 400 8.41 32.67 -35.79
CA ALA A 400 8.49 33.81 -34.85
C ALA A 400 9.13 33.43 -33.51
N LEU A 401 10.47 33.50 -33.41
CA LEU A 401 11.19 34.39 -32.48
C LEU A 401 12.70 34.11 -32.52
N TYR A 402 13.47 35.19 -32.50
CA TYR A 402 14.93 35.21 -32.28
C TYR A 402 15.27 34.97 -30.81
#